data_AF-A0A0B8NQK6-F1
#
_entry.id   AF-A0A0B8NQK6-F1
#
_cell.length_a   1.000
_cell.length_b   1.000
_cell.length_c   1.000
_cell.angle_alpha   90.00
_cell.angle_beta   90.00
_cell.angle_gamma   90.00
#
_symmetry.space_group_name_H-M   'P 1'
#
loop_
_entity.id
_entity.type
_entity.pdbx_description
1 polymer ?
#
loop_
_entity_poly.entity_id
_entity_poly.type
_entity_poly.pdbx_seq_one_letter_code
_entity_poly.pdbx_strand_id
1 'polypeptide(L)'
;MLARIAIGRGEIDKAGRFVEKIESLLAESNYHLDWTANASLSQLLYWQARGDTTSIHNWLVQAEQPESASNHFTQLHLRNIARAQICTEQFDQAELTLALMRNEAEKHGLVTDKNRNLIVESVLHIKTSDEVQAGEKLKQALSMTNQTGMIGNFIIDGNTIGKLMDKLVNKGQLGDLERHRALQLLKEIGNKQRSRAVHFDEEFVNKLVNHPNIPELIRTSPLTQREWQVLNLIYSGFSNEQIAQELDVAGTTIKTHIRNLYQKLNIANRKEAIETAENLLRLMGY
;
A
#
# COMPACT_ATOMS: atom_id res chain seq x y z
N MET A 1 -12.73 -5.69 -2.70
CA MET A 1 -12.29 -5.19 -1.36
C MET A 1 -11.11 -5.99 -0.81
N LEU A 2 -11.17 -7.34 -0.82
CA LEU A 2 -10.11 -8.21 -0.31
C LEU A 2 -8.73 -7.96 -0.95
N ALA A 3 -8.65 -7.75 -2.27
CA ALA A 3 -7.43 -7.36 -2.96
C ALA A 3 -6.77 -6.12 -2.33
N ARG A 4 -7.54 -5.05 -2.08
CA ARG A 4 -7.04 -3.80 -1.48
C ARG A 4 -6.53 -4.00 -0.04
N ILE A 5 -7.18 -4.88 0.73
CA ILE A 5 -6.71 -5.22 2.08
C ILE A 5 -5.38 -5.96 2.00
N ALA A 6 -5.28 -6.97 1.13
CA ALA A 6 -4.04 -7.72 0.89
C ALA A 6 -2.89 -6.79 0.45
N ILE A 7 -3.14 -5.91 -0.53
CA ILE A 7 -2.18 -4.87 -0.95
C ILE A 7 -1.79 -3.98 0.23
N GLY A 8 -2.76 -3.53 1.02
CA GLY A 8 -2.53 -2.68 2.19
C GLY A 8 -1.70 -3.36 3.29
N ARG A 9 -1.71 -4.68 3.38
CA ARG A 9 -0.88 -5.50 4.28
C ARG A 9 0.47 -5.88 3.69
N GLY A 10 0.60 -5.75 2.37
CA GLY A 10 1.78 -6.17 1.61
C GLY A 10 1.71 -7.58 1.05
N GLU A 11 0.61 -8.30 1.27
CA GLU A 11 0.39 -9.67 0.78
C GLU A 11 0.15 -9.67 -0.76
N ILE A 12 1.18 -9.35 -1.55
CA ILE A 12 1.06 -9.14 -3.01
C ILE A 12 0.60 -10.42 -3.73
N ASP A 13 1.08 -11.60 -3.36
CA ASP A 13 0.64 -12.87 -3.98
C ASP A 13 -0.85 -13.15 -3.73
N LYS A 14 -1.29 -12.89 -2.49
CA LYS A 14 -2.70 -13.02 -2.12
C LYS A 14 -3.56 -11.99 -2.85
N ALA A 15 -3.05 -10.77 -3.01
CA ALA A 15 -3.70 -9.75 -3.83
C ALA A 15 -3.81 -10.18 -5.30
N GLY A 16 -2.77 -10.81 -5.85
CA GLY A 16 -2.75 -11.34 -7.22
C GLY A 16 -3.89 -12.32 -7.47
N ARG A 17 -4.07 -13.31 -6.59
CA ARG A 17 -5.21 -14.26 -6.68
C ARG A 17 -6.58 -13.57 -6.67
N PHE A 18 -6.73 -12.50 -5.89
CA PHE A 18 -7.98 -11.73 -5.91
C PHE A 18 -8.14 -10.90 -7.18
N VAL A 19 -7.05 -10.38 -7.75
CA VAL A 19 -7.04 -9.64 -9.01
C VAL A 19 -7.37 -10.55 -10.20
N GLU A 20 -6.78 -11.74 -10.27
CA GLU A 20 -7.14 -12.76 -11.28
C GLU A 20 -8.62 -13.11 -11.22
N LYS A 21 -9.18 -13.23 -9.99
CA LYS A 21 -10.62 -13.48 -9.84
C LYS A 21 -11.47 -12.29 -10.29
N ILE A 22 -11.02 -11.06 -10.07
CA ILE A 22 -11.67 -9.86 -10.59
C ILE A 22 -11.69 -9.90 -12.13
N GLU A 23 -10.56 -10.24 -12.76
CA GLU A 23 -10.44 -10.30 -14.23
C GLU A 23 -11.35 -11.36 -14.85
N SER A 24 -11.39 -12.56 -14.27
CA SER A 24 -12.33 -13.62 -14.68
C SER A 24 -13.78 -13.15 -14.60
N LEU A 25 -14.18 -12.50 -13.51
CA LEU A 25 -15.55 -12.01 -13.35
C LEU A 25 -15.87 -10.91 -14.37
N LEU A 26 -14.97 -9.93 -14.56
CA LEU A 26 -15.17 -8.85 -15.52
C LEU A 26 -15.26 -9.35 -16.98
N ALA A 27 -14.64 -10.48 -17.32
CA ALA A 27 -14.74 -11.08 -18.64
C ALA A 27 -16.08 -11.80 -18.88
N GLU A 28 -16.79 -12.20 -17.82
CA GLU A 28 -18.02 -13.00 -17.91
C GLU A 28 -19.29 -12.15 -18.07
N SER A 29 -19.26 -10.85 -17.75
CA SER A 29 -20.47 -10.03 -17.70
C SER A 29 -20.18 -8.53 -17.81
N ASN A 30 -21.19 -7.77 -18.26
CA ASN A 30 -21.19 -6.32 -18.21
C ASN A 30 -21.67 -5.84 -16.84
N TYR A 31 -20.82 -5.11 -16.13
CA TYR A 31 -21.13 -4.55 -14.82
C TYR A 31 -21.35 -3.05 -14.89
N HIS A 32 -22.09 -2.51 -13.92
CA HIS A 32 -22.26 -1.07 -13.79
C HIS A 32 -20.93 -0.39 -13.39
N LEU A 33 -20.80 0.90 -13.73
CA LEU A 33 -19.58 1.69 -13.57
C LEU A 33 -19.02 1.70 -12.14
N ASP A 34 -19.87 1.67 -11.12
CA ASP A 34 -19.44 1.64 -9.72
C ASP A 34 -18.69 0.35 -9.36
N TRP A 35 -19.11 -0.79 -9.93
CA TRP A 35 -18.43 -2.07 -9.74
C TRP A 35 -17.11 -2.09 -10.51
N THR A 36 -17.13 -1.70 -11.79
CA THR A 36 -15.93 -1.70 -12.64
C THR A 36 -14.88 -0.70 -12.15
N ALA A 37 -15.28 0.48 -11.66
CA ALA A 37 -14.35 1.45 -11.08
C ALA A 37 -13.72 0.95 -9.76
N ASN A 38 -14.49 0.24 -8.92
CA ASN A 38 -13.95 -0.36 -7.70
C ASN A 38 -13.02 -1.56 -7.98
N ALA A 39 -13.33 -2.34 -9.01
CA ALA A 39 -12.49 -3.41 -9.51
C ALA A 39 -11.17 -2.85 -10.07
N SER A 40 -11.27 -1.86 -10.96
CA SER A 40 -10.13 -1.15 -11.56
C SER A 40 -9.22 -0.52 -10.51
N LEU A 41 -9.76 0.08 -9.45
CA LEU A 41 -8.93 0.57 -8.35
C LEU A 41 -8.09 -0.56 -7.72
N SER A 42 -8.68 -1.75 -7.54
CA SER A 42 -7.96 -2.87 -6.94
C SER A 42 -6.85 -3.38 -7.86
N GLN A 43 -7.10 -3.45 -9.17
CA GLN A 43 -6.12 -3.82 -10.19
C GLN A 43 -4.99 -2.80 -10.30
N LEU A 44 -5.31 -1.50 -10.40
CA LEU A 44 -4.33 -0.42 -10.48
C LEU A 44 -3.41 -0.41 -9.26
N LEU A 45 -3.95 -0.53 -8.04
CA LEU A 45 -3.11 -0.57 -6.84
C LEU A 45 -2.20 -1.80 -6.79
N TYR A 46 -2.65 -2.94 -7.35
CA TYR A 46 -1.85 -4.14 -7.46
C TYR A 46 -0.70 -3.96 -8.47
N TRP A 47 -1.00 -3.48 -9.68
CA TRP A 47 0.02 -3.21 -10.70
C TRP A 47 1.01 -2.12 -10.25
N GLN A 48 0.54 -1.07 -9.58
CA GLN A 48 1.39 -0.05 -8.97
C GLN A 48 2.35 -0.63 -7.93
N ALA A 49 1.86 -1.53 -7.06
CA ALA A 49 2.70 -2.18 -6.06
C ALA A 49 3.79 -3.07 -6.69
N ARG A 50 3.55 -3.60 -7.90
CA ARG A 50 4.50 -4.41 -8.66
C ARG A 50 5.37 -3.62 -9.64
N GLY A 51 5.12 -2.32 -9.81
CA GLY A 51 5.76 -1.52 -10.86
C GLY A 51 5.38 -1.92 -12.29
N ASP A 52 4.24 -2.59 -12.48
CA ASP A 52 3.77 -3.04 -13.79
C ASP A 52 3.09 -1.90 -14.55
N THR A 53 3.91 -1.03 -15.16
CA THR A 53 3.44 0.11 -15.95
C THR A 53 2.78 -0.31 -17.26
N THR A 54 3.11 -1.49 -17.80
CA THR A 54 2.51 -2.02 -19.03
C THR A 54 1.03 -2.34 -18.83
N SER A 55 0.67 -3.06 -17.76
CA SER A 55 -0.74 -3.36 -17.46
C SER A 55 -1.54 -2.09 -17.16
N ILE A 56 -0.93 -1.13 -16.45
CA ILE A 56 -1.56 0.18 -16.19
C ILE A 56 -1.83 0.94 -17.50
N HIS A 57 -0.86 0.98 -18.41
CA HIS A 57 -1.01 1.64 -19.70
C HIS A 57 -2.10 0.98 -20.55
N ASN A 58 -2.10 -0.36 -20.64
CA ASN A 58 -3.10 -1.11 -21.39
C ASN A 58 -4.51 -0.85 -20.87
N TRP A 59 -4.69 -0.84 -19.54
CA TRP A 59 -5.97 -0.49 -18.92
C TRP A 59 -6.38 0.95 -19.25
N LEU A 60 -5.46 1.91 -19.18
CA LEU A 60 -5.74 3.32 -19.46
C LEU A 60 -6.22 3.57 -20.89
N VAL A 61 -5.63 2.88 -21.88
CA VAL A 61 -6.03 2.98 -23.29
C VAL A 61 -7.47 2.49 -23.51
N GLN A 62 -7.94 1.54 -22.71
CA GLN A 62 -9.27 0.96 -22.81
C GLN A 62 -10.31 1.64 -21.90
N ALA A 63 -9.86 2.47 -20.96
CA ALA A 63 -10.74 3.08 -19.97
C ALA A 63 -11.69 4.10 -20.63
N GLU A 64 -12.99 3.92 -20.42
CA GLU A 64 -14.00 4.88 -20.86
C GLU A 64 -13.78 6.25 -20.21
N GLN A 65 -13.91 7.32 -20.99
CA GLN A 65 -13.77 8.69 -20.49
C GLN A 65 -15.16 9.28 -20.25
N PRO A 66 -15.63 9.37 -19.00
CA PRO A 66 -16.94 9.94 -18.72
C PRO A 66 -16.94 11.45 -19.00
N GLU A 67 -18.04 11.95 -19.56
CA GLU A 67 -18.21 13.37 -19.89
C GLU A 67 -18.27 14.30 -18.66
N SER A 68 -18.60 13.77 -17.49
CA SER A 68 -18.73 14.51 -16.23
C SER A 68 -18.29 13.67 -15.03
N ALA A 69 -17.89 14.36 -13.96
CA ALA A 69 -17.53 13.80 -12.66
C ALA A 69 -18.53 14.17 -11.56
N SER A 70 -19.83 14.26 -11.90
CA SER A 70 -20.89 14.81 -11.04
C SER A 70 -21.31 13.90 -9.88
N ASN A 71 -20.82 12.66 -9.80
CA ASN A 71 -21.14 11.73 -8.72
C ASN A 71 -19.94 10.89 -8.26
N HIS A 72 -20.09 10.22 -7.11
CA HIS A 72 -19.04 9.41 -6.47
C HIS A 72 -18.44 8.31 -7.37
N PHE A 73 -19.23 7.73 -8.29
CA PHE A 73 -18.78 6.64 -9.16
C PHE A 73 -17.89 7.18 -10.28
N THR A 74 -18.34 8.22 -10.97
CA THR A 74 -17.56 8.93 -11.99
C THR A 74 -16.29 9.56 -11.41
N GLN A 75 -16.36 10.10 -10.19
CA GLN A 75 -15.19 10.60 -9.45
C GLN A 75 -14.17 9.49 -9.13
N LEU A 76 -14.64 8.29 -8.73
CA LEU A 76 -13.72 7.16 -8.51
C LEU A 76 -13.05 6.72 -9.81
N HIS A 77 -13.83 6.60 -10.90
CA HIS A 77 -13.32 6.19 -12.19
C HIS A 77 -12.29 7.19 -12.74
N LEU A 78 -12.56 8.49 -12.68
CA LEU A 78 -11.61 9.51 -13.13
C LEU A 78 -10.37 9.60 -12.21
N ARG A 79 -10.49 9.31 -10.91
CA ARG A 79 -9.31 9.14 -10.05
C ARG A 79 -8.45 7.94 -10.47
N ASN A 80 -9.06 6.85 -10.91
CA ASN A 80 -8.32 5.70 -11.44
C ASN A 80 -7.58 6.08 -12.72
N ILE A 81 -8.23 6.84 -13.61
CA ILE A 81 -7.61 7.40 -14.83
C ILE A 81 -6.43 8.32 -14.46
N ALA A 82 -6.62 9.27 -13.54
CA ALA A 82 -5.56 10.16 -13.09
C ALA A 82 -4.37 9.40 -12.47
N ARG A 83 -4.63 8.38 -11.66
CA ARG A 83 -3.59 7.50 -11.10
C ARG A 83 -2.81 6.76 -12.18
N ALA A 84 -3.51 6.22 -13.18
CA ALA A 84 -2.88 5.54 -14.31
C ALA A 84 -2.02 6.51 -15.13
N GLN A 85 -2.55 7.70 -15.45
CA GLN A 85 -1.83 8.77 -16.13
C GLN A 85 -0.55 9.15 -15.37
N ILE A 86 -0.62 9.39 -14.06
CA ILE A 86 0.55 9.70 -13.22
C ILE A 86 1.58 8.55 -13.25
N CYS A 87 1.14 7.30 -13.19
CA CYS A 87 2.04 6.13 -13.25
C CYS A 87 2.69 5.91 -14.62
N THR A 88 2.04 6.36 -15.68
CA THR A 88 2.57 6.34 -17.05
C THR A 88 3.20 7.68 -17.47
N GLU A 89 3.46 8.56 -16.51
CA GLU A 89 4.11 9.87 -16.71
C GLU A 89 3.37 10.84 -17.65
N GLN A 90 2.06 10.64 -17.83
CA GLN A 90 1.17 11.55 -18.58
C GLN A 90 0.67 12.68 -17.68
N PHE A 91 1.59 13.51 -17.19
CA PHE A 91 1.30 14.50 -16.14
C PHE A 91 0.33 15.61 -16.57
N ASP A 92 0.43 16.08 -17.81
CA ASP A 92 -0.46 17.12 -18.33
C ASP A 92 -1.91 16.62 -18.40
N GLN A 93 -2.11 15.38 -18.87
CA GLN A 93 -3.43 14.75 -18.91
C GLN A 93 -3.96 14.47 -17.51
N ALA A 94 -3.08 14.10 -16.56
CA ALA A 94 -3.45 13.93 -15.16
C ALA A 94 -3.95 15.23 -14.54
N GLU A 95 -3.28 16.37 -14.78
CA GLU A 95 -3.70 17.68 -14.28
C GLU A 95 -5.08 18.07 -14.85
N LEU A 96 -5.29 17.88 -16.16
CA LEU A 96 -6.59 18.16 -16.79
C LEU A 96 -7.71 17.30 -16.18
N THR A 97 -7.45 16.01 -15.96
CA THR A 97 -8.40 15.07 -15.35
C THR A 97 -8.73 15.47 -13.91
N LEU A 98 -7.71 15.83 -13.12
CA LEU A 98 -7.87 16.28 -11.73
C LEU A 98 -8.61 17.62 -11.64
N ALA A 99 -8.33 18.56 -12.55
CA ALA A 99 -9.02 19.84 -12.63
C ALA A 99 -10.51 19.69 -12.94
N LEU A 100 -10.87 18.80 -13.89
CA LEU A 100 -12.27 18.45 -14.17
C LEU A 100 -12.97 17.91 -12.91
N MET A 101 -12.35 16.93 -12.25
CA MET A 101 -12.92 16.32 -11.03
C MET A 101 -13.07 17.34 -9.89
N ARG A 102 -12.11 18.24 -9.73
CA ARG A 102 -12.13 19.32 -8.72
C ARG A 102 -13.34 20.23 -8.94
N ASN A 103 -13.52 20.73 -10.16
CA ASN A 103 -14.63 21.62 -10.52
C ASN A 103 -15.99 20.96 -10.29
N GLU A 104 -16.15 19.69 -10.71
CA GLU A 104 -17.40 18.96 -10.53
C GLU A 104 -17.66 18.62 -9.05
N ALA A 105 -16.63 18.26 -8.28
CA ALA A 105 -16.78 18.00 -6.84
C ALA A 105 -17.22 19.26 -6.08
N GLU A 106 -16.70 20.43 -6.45
CA GLU A 106 -17.11 21.71 -5.86
C GLU A 106 -18.54 22.10 -6.26
N LYS A 107 -18.85 22.02 -7.56
CA LYS A 107 -20.19 22.31 -8.10
C LYS A 107 -21.28 21.46 -7.46
N HIS A 108 -21.00 20.19 -7.18
CA HIS A 108 -21.97 19.23 -6.63
C HIS A 108 -21.84 19.00 -5.12
N GLY A 109 -20.93 19.70 -4.43
CA GLY A 109 -20.75 19.57 -2.98
C GLY A 109 -20.24 18.19 -2.53
N LEU A 110 -19.44 17.51 -3.35
CA LEU A 110 -18.91 16.17 -3.08
C LEU A 110 -17.70 16.23 -2.13
N VAL A 111 -17.93 16.64 -0.87
CA VAL A 111 -16.87 16.89 0.13
C VAL A 111 -15.90 15.72 0.28
N THR A 112 -16.44 14.49 0.32
CA THR A 112 -15.64 13.27 0.43
C THR A 112 -14.73 13.05 -0.78
N ASP A 113 -15.22 13.29 -2.00
CA ASP A 113 -14.39 13.16 -3.20
C ASP A 113 -13.40 14.29 -3.32
N LYS A 114 -13.76 15.52 -2.94
CA LYS A 114 -12.81 16.62 -2.86
C LYS A 114 -11.61 16.26 -1.98
N ASN A 115 -11.82 15.65 -0.80
CA ASN A 115 -10.72 15.17 0.04
C ASN A 115 -9.88 14.09 -0.68
N ARG A 116 -10.51 13.10 -1.30
CA ARG A 116 -9.81 12.04 -2.06
C ARG A 116 -8.99 12.58 -3.23
N ASN A 117 -9.52 13.59 -3.93
CA ASN A 117 -8.88 14.21 -5.09
C ASN A 117 -7.63 14.97 -4.65
N LEU A 118 -7.67 15.72 -3.54
CA LEU A 118 -6.50 16.43 -3.00
C LEU A 118 -5.30 15.51 -2.71
N ILE A 119 -5.55 14.26 -2.27
CA ILE A 119 -4.47 13.28 -2.07
C ILE A 119 -3.80 12.93 -3.40
N VAL A 120 -4.59 12.71 -4.47
CA VAL A 120 -4.06 12.38 -5.81
C VAL A 120 -3.37 13.59 -6.45
N GLU A 121 -3.90 14.81 -6.24
CA GLU A 121 -3.23 16.06 -6.65
C GLU A 121 -1.88 16.24 -5.96
N SER A 122 -1.80 15.94 -4.66
CA SER A 122 -0.51 15.95 -3.95
C SER A 122 0.48 14.95 -4.56
N VAL A 123 0.02 13.74 -4.91
CA VAL A 123 0.84 12.73 -5.59
C VAL A 123 1.33 13.22 -6.96
N LEU A 124 0.48 13.86 -7.77
CA LEU A 124 0.87 14.45 -9.04
C LEU A 124 1.99 15.48 -8.85
N HIS A 125 1.80 16.44 -7.94
CA HIS A 125 2.80 17.47 -7.68
C HIS A 125 4.12 16.92 -7.11
N ILE A 126 4.08 15.85 -6.31
CA ILE A 126 5.30 15.15 -5.88
C ILE A 126 6.04 14.57 -7.10
N LYS A 127 5.31 13.99 -8.06
CA LYS A 127 5.88 13.37 -9.26
C LYS A 127 6.44 14.41 -10.24
N THR A 128 5.85 15.60 -10.29
CA THR A 128 6.36 16.74 -11.09
C THR A 128 7.37 17.61 -10.34
N SER A 129 7.78 17.21 -9.13
CA SER A 129 8.75 17.92 -8.28
C SER A 129 8.31 19.32 -7.79
N ASP A 130 6.99 19.60 -7.79
CA ASP A 130 6.40 20.79 -7.18
C ASP A 130 6.05 20.52 -5.70
N GLU A 131 7.06 20.55 -4.83
CA GLU A 131 6.88 20.26 -3.40
C GLU A 131 5.96 21.29 -2.70
N VAL A 132 5.87 22.51 -3.22
CA VAL A 132 5.05 23.59 -2.65
C VAL A 132 3.58 23.25 -2.85
N GLN A 133 3.15 23.03 -4.10
CA GLN A 133 1.76 22.66 -4.38
C GLN A 133 1.42 21.31 -3.76
N ALA A 134 2.32 20.33 -3.83
CA ALA A 134 2.11 19.03 -3.17
C ALA A 134 1.79 19.18 -1.68
N GLY A 135 2.55 20.04 -0.99
CA GLY A 135 2.36 20.33 0.43
C GLY A 135 1.02 21.00 0.70
N GLU A 136 0.65 22.03 -0.08
CA GLU A 136 -0.64 22.70 0.06
C GLU A 136 -1.83 21.74 -0.09
N LYS A 137 -1.81 20.88 -1.12
CA LYS A 137 -2.87 19.88 -1.34
C LYS A 137 -2.96 18.89 -0.18
N LEU A 138 -1.81 18.41 0.32
CA LEU A 138 -1.78 17.48 1.44
C LEU A 138 -2.29 18.09 2.74
N LYS A 139 -1.94 19.36 3.02
CA LYS A 139 -2.46 20.11 4.17
C LYS A 139 -3.98 20.26 4.11
N GLN A 140 -4.51 20.63 2.94
CA GLN A 140 -5.95 20.75 2.73
C GLN A 140 -6.66 19.41 2.96
N ALA A 141 -6.12 18.31 2.42
CA ALA A 141 -6.67 16.97 2.63
C ALA A 141 -6.71 16.58 4.12
N LEU A 142 -5.60 16.78 4.85
CA LEU A 142 -5.50 16.50 6.29
C LEU A 142 -6.51 17.31 7.12
N SER A 143 -6.73 18.57 6.75
CA SER A 143 -7.72 19.42 7.42
C SER A 143 -9.16 18.98 7.09
N MET A 144 -9.45 18.57 5.85
CA MET A 144 -10.75 18.02 5.48
C MET A 144 -11.09 16.70 6.18
N THR A 145 -10.09 15.98 6.68
CA THR A 145 -10.30 14.80 7.55
C THR A 145 -11.00 15.17 8.86
N ASN A 146 -10.97 16.44 9.30
CA ASN A 146 -11.76 16.94 10.44
C ASN A 146 -13.26 16.69 10.25
N GLN A 147 -13.75 16.84 9.01
CA GLN A 147 -15.16 16.73 8.66
C GLN A 147 -15.51 15.34 8.12
N THR A 148 -14.59 14.72 7.40
CA THR A 148 -14.86 13.48 6.65
C THR A 148 -14.47 12.21 7.41
N GLY A 149 -13.61 12.28 8.43
CA GLY A 149 -13.11 11.12 9.18
C GLY A 149 -12.26 10.14 8.37
N MET A 150 -11.89 10.46 7.14
CA MET A 150 -11.21 9.53 6.22
C MET A 150 -9.71 9.45 6.46
N ILE A 151 -9.25 8.28 6.94
CA ILE A 151 -7.83 7.99 7.16
C ILE A 151 -7.29 7.02 6.10
N GLY A 152 -8.08 6.01 5.74
CA GLY A 152 -7.62 4.91 4.85
C GLY A 152 -7.13 5.35 3.47
N ASN A 153 -7.64 6.46 2.93
CA ASN A 153 -7.25 6.97 1.61
C ASN A 153 -5.82 7.48 1.56
N PHE A 154 -5.29 8.03 2.66
CA PHE A 154 -3.89 8.46 2.74
C PHE A 154 -2.92 7.27 2.70
N ILE A 155 -3.35 6.13 3.24
CA ILE A 155 -2.51 4.93 3.33
C ILE A 155 -2.26 4.33 1.94
N ILE A 156 -3.23 4.45 1.03
CA ILE A 156 -3.11 3.96 -0.35
C ILE A 156 -1.86 4.56 -1.02
N ASP A 157 -1.69 5.88 -0.90
CA ASP A 157 -0.58 6.64 -1.46
C ASP A 157 0.57 6.86 -0.47
N GLY A 158 0.56 6.15 0.67
CA GLY A 158 1.45 6.40 1.80
C GLY A 158 2.94 6.33 1.45
N ASN A 159 3.31 5.47 0.48
CA ASN A 159 4.69 5.38 -0.02
C ASN A 159 5.17 6.67 -0.69
N THR A 160 4.27 7.38 -1.36
CA THR A 160 4.60 8.61 -2.08
C THR A 160 4.48 9.82 -1.17
N ILE A 161 3.37 9.95 -0.44
CA ILE A 161 3.09 11.14 0.38
C ILE A 161 3.79 11.12 1.74
N GLY A 162 4.25 9.96 2.23
CA GLY A 162 4.79 9.81 3.58
C GLY A 162 6.00 10.69 3.87
N LYS A 163 6.96 10.78 2.93
CA LYS A 163 8.15 11.65 3.10
C LYS A 163 7.77 13.13 3.18
N LEU A 164 6.82 13.57 2.36
CA LEU A 164 6.32 14.95 2.38
C LEU A 164 5.55 15.22 3.68
N MET A 165 4.70 14.30 4.09
CA MET A 165 3.94 14.39 5.34
C MET A 165 4.87 14.53 6.56
N ASP A 166 5.94 13.75 6.62
CA ASP A 166 6.96 13.85 7.68
C ASP A 166 7.66 15.22 7.68
N LYS A 167 8.04 15.74 6.51
CA LYS A 167 8.58 17.10 6.38
C LYS A 167 7.63 18.18 6.90
N LEU A 168 6.33 18.09 6.56
CA LEU A 168 5.31 19.05 7.00
C LEU A 168 5.16 19.05 8.54
N VAL A 169 5.21 17.87 9.15
CA VAL A 169 5.19 17.71 10.62
C VAL A 169 6.43 18.35 11.24
N ASN A 170 7.62 18.02 10.74
CA ASN A 170 8.89 18.47 11.31
C ASN A 170 9.14 19.98 11.13
N LYS A 171 8.63 20.58 10.05
CA LYS A 171 8.68 22.03 9.82
C LYS A 171 7.61 22.82 10.58
N GLY A 172 6.71 22.16 11.32
CA GLY A 172 5.63 22.83 12.03
C GLY A 172 4.62 23.53 11.11
N GLN A 173 4.40 22.99 9.90
CA GLN A 173 3.51 23.58 8.89
C GLN A 173 2.06 23.08 8.99
N LEU A 174 1.73 22.34 10.05
CA LEU A 174 0.43 21.75 10.33
C LEU A 174 -0.12 22.31 11.64
N GLY A 175 -1.44 22.52 11.71
CA GLY A 175 -2.13 22.77 12.98
C GLY A 175 -2.07 21.55 13.90
N ASP A 176 -2.37 21.73 15.19
CA ASP A 176 -2.20 20.66 16.20
C ASP A 176 -2.97 19.38 15.86
N LEU A 177 -4.20 19.53 15.37
CA LEU A 177 -5.08 18.40 15.04
C LEU A 177 -4.62 17.68 13.77
N GLU A 178 -4.24 18.43 12.72
CA GLU A 178 -3.65 17.88 11.51
C GLU A 178 -2.32 17.19 11.80
N ARG A 179 -1.48 17.78 12.67
CA ARG A 179 -0.20 17.21 13.08
C ARG A 179 -0.38 15.89 13.82
N HIS A 180 -1.32 15.83 14.76
CA HIS A 180 -1.63 14.59 15.49
C HIS A 180 -2.04 13.47 14.52
N ARG A 181 -2.89 13.77 13.55
CA ARG A 181 -3.30 12.78 12.53
C ARG A 181 -2.17 12.38 11.60
N ALA A 182 -1.37 13.34 11.12
CA ALA A 182 -0.23 13.06 10.28
C ALA A 182 0.73 12.09 10.97
N LEU A 183 1.00 12.27 12.26
CA LEU A 183 1.81 11.34 13.06
C LEU A 183 1.19 9.93 13.15
N GLN A 184 -0.13 9.83 13.34
CA GLN A 184 -0.83 8.54 13.32
C GLN A 184 -0.72 7.84 11.96
N LEU A 185 -0.95 8.59 10.87
CA LEU A 185 -0.81 8.10 9.50
C LEU A 185 0.61 7.63 9.20
N LEU A 186 1.62 8.42 9.58
CA LEU A 186 3.03 8.05 9.40
C LEU A 186 3.38 6.76 10.14
N LYS A 187 2.86 6.56 11.35
CA LYS A 187 3.01 5.30 12.10
C LYS A 187 2.38 4.12 11.36
N GLU A 188 1.16 4.28 10.85
CA GLU A 188 0.47 3.23 10.09
C GLU A 188 1.16 2.90 8.75
N ILE A 189 1.62 3.93 8.03
CA ILE A 189 2.37 3.80 6.79
C ILE A 189 3.69 3.07 7.07
N GLY A 190 4.44 3.47 8.10
CA GLY A 190 5.71 2.84 8.48
C GLY A 190 5.56 1.37 8.86
N ASN A 191 4.53 1.02 9.64
CA ASN A 191 4.25 -0.38 9.99
C ASN A 191 3.92 -1.23 8.75
N LYS A 192 3.15 -0.69 7.80
CA LYS A 192 2.77 -1.37 6.55
C LYS A 192 3.90 -1.44 5.53
N GLN A 193 4.82 -0.48 5.52
CA GLN A 193 6.02 -0.54 4.68
C GLN A 193 6.98 -1.61 5.17
N ARG A 194 7.16 -1.74 6.50
CA ARG A 194 7.96 -2.82 7.10
C ARG A 194 7.34 -4.21 6.90
N SER A 195 6.02 -4.31 6.72
CA SER A 195 5.38 -5.56 6.32
C SER A 195 5.48 -5.84 4.81
N ARG A 196 5.47 -4.80 3.96
CA ARG A 196 5.62 -4.89 2.49
C ARG A 196 7.02 -5.20 1.99
N ALA A 197 8.05 -4.64 2.61
CA ALA A 197 9.43 -4.72 2.10
C ALA A 197 10.04 -6.13 2.24
N VAL A 198 9.41 -6.99 3.03
CA VAL A 198 9.92 -8.33 3.30
C VAL A 198 8.73 -9.25 3.45
N HIS A 199 8.48 -10.05 2.42
CA HIS A 199 7.78 -11.30 2.62
C HIS A 199 8.80 -12.39 2.34
N PHE A 200 9.10 -13.21 3.35
CA PHE A 200 9.67 -14.54 3.15
C PHE A 200 8.63 -15.42 2.40
N ASP A 201 8.27 -15.02 1.19
CA ASP A 201 7.40 -15.76 0.29
C ASP A 201 8.13 -17.01 -0.24
N GLU A 202 7.39 -17.88 -0.91
CA GLU A 202 7.92 -19.17 -1.33
C GLU A 202 9.04 -19.02 -2.37
N GLU A 203 8.98 -18.00 -3.22
CA GLU A 203 10.01 -17.71 -4.22
C GLU A 203 11.29 -17.15 -3.57
N PHE A 204 11.15 -16.20 -2.64
CA PHE A 204 12.22 -15.62 -1.86
C PHE A 204 12.91 -16.68 -1.00
N VAL A 205 12.15 -17.50 -0.27
CA VAL A 205 12.69 -18.57 0.57
C VAL A 205 13.45 -19.57 -0.28
N ASN A 206 12.92 -19.95 -1.45
CA ASN A 206 13.63 -20.85 -2.37
C ASN A 206 14.93 -20.24 -2.89
N LYS A 207 14.96 -18.95 -3.26
CA LYS A 207 16.19 -18.27 -3.67
C LYS A 207 17.19 -18.15 -2.52
N LEU A 208 16.71 -17.82 -1.32
CA LEU A 208 17.52 -17.65 -0.12
C LEU A 208 18.20 -18.96 0.29
N VAL A 209 17.45 -20.06 0.40
CA VAL A 209 17.98 -21.38 0.82
C VAL A 209 19.06 -21.89 -0.14
N ASN A 210 18.93 -21.56 -1.43
CA ASN A 210 19.92 -21.90 -2.46
C ASN A 210 21.05 -20.87 -2.60
N HIS A 211 21.05 -19.79 -1.81
CA HIS A 211 22.09 -18.76 -1.87
C HIS A 211 23.42 -19.29 -1.29
N PRO A 212 24.57 -19.03 -1.93
CA PRO A 212 25.86 -19.57 -1.51
C PRO A 212 26.29 -19.13 -0.10
N ASN A 213 25.91 -17.91 0.31
CA ASN A 213 26.29 -17.31 1.60
C ASN A 213 25.20 -17.41 2.69
N ILE A 214 24.19 -18.26 2.54
CA ILE A 214 23.19 -18.43 3.60
C ILE A 214 23.83 -19.03 4.87
N PRO A 215 23.45 -18.58 6.08
CA PRO A 215 23.92 -19.17 7.33
C PRO A 215 23.71 -20.69 7.38
N GLU A 216 24.74 -21.41 7.82
CA GLU A 216 24.76 -22.87 7.82
C GLU A 216 23.70 -23.49 8.73
N LEU A 217 23.30 -22.79 9.79
CA LEU A 217 22.17 -23.16 10.65
C LEU A 217 20.85 -23.28 9.88
N ILE A 218 20.62 -22.43 8.87
CA ILE A 218 19.39 -22.48 8.05
C ILE A 218 19.44 -23.64 7.04
N ARG A 219 20.63 -24.03 6.57
CA ARG A 219 20.81 -25.21 5.71
C ARG A 219 20.61 -26.51 6.49
N THR A 220 21.16 -26.58 7.69
CA THR A 220 21.16 -27.78 8.54
C THR A 220 19.81 -27.98 9.24
N SER A 221 19.12 -26.89 9.57
CA SER A 221 17.80 -26.92 10.21
C SER A 221 16.85 -25.95 9.51
N PRO A 222 16.27 -26.36 8.36
CA PRO A 222 15.42 -25.48 7.60
C PRO A 222 14.18 -25.06 8.40
N LEU A 223 13.87 -23.77 8.33
CA LEU A 223 12.64 -23.23 8.86
C LEU A 223 11.46 -23.73 8.02
N THR A 224 10.38 -24.08 8.71
CA THR A 224 9.09 -24.37 8.07
C THR A 224 8.49 -23.09 7.52
N GLN A 225 7.54 -23.22 6.59
CA GLN A 225 6.81 -22.06 6.03
C GLN A 225 6.17 -21.18 7.13
N ARG A 226 5.64 -21.79 8.21
CA ARG A 226 5.08 -21.03 9.33
C ARG A 226 6.16 -20.32 10.15
N GLU A 227 7.32 -20.93 10.35
CA GLU A 227 8.43 -20.28 11.04
C GLU A 227 8.99 -19.10 10.23
N TRP A 228 9.07 -19.22 8.90
CA TRP A 228 9.41 -18.10 8.01
C TRP A 228 8.41 -16.95 8.11
N GLN A 229 7.11 -17.25 8.09
CA GLN A 229 6.07 -16.24 8.26
C GLN A 229 6.13 -15.56 9.64
N VAL A 230 6.39 -16.34 10.70
CA VAL A 230 6.57 -15.78 12.05
C VAL A 230 7.81 -14.89 12.13
N LEU A 231 8.95 -15.30 11.55
CA LEU A 231 10.15 -14.47 11.46
C LEU A 231 9.88 -13.17 10.70
N ASN A 232 9.13 -13.25 9.60
CA ASN A 232 8.67 -12.11 8.82
C ASN A 232 7.93 -11.09 9.67
N LEU A 233 6.88 -11.55 10.36
CA LEU A 233 6.01 -10.68 11.16
C LEU A 233 6.75 -10.15 12.39
N ILE A 234 7.72 -10.91 12.93
CA ILE A 234 8.62 -10.42 13.97
C ILE A 234 9.43 -9.22 13.46
N TYR A 235 10.07 -9.37 12.30
CA TYR A 235 10.84 -8.33 11.63
C TYR A 235 9.98 -7.09 11.31
N SER A 236 8.75 -7.30 10.85
CA SER A 236 7.78 -6.22 10.60
C SER A 236 7.25 -5.53 11.86
N GLY A 237 7.65 -5.99 13.07
CA GLY A 237 7.34 -5.34 14.34
C GLY A 237 6.03 -5.77 15.01
N PHE A 238 5.41 -6.88 14.57
CA PHE A 238 4.12 -7.34 15.10
C PHE A 238 4.29 -7.98 16.49
N SER A 239 3.45 -7.62 17.45
CA SER A 239 3.37 -8.31 18.74
C SER A 239 2.93 -9.76 18.58
N ASN A 240 3.18 -10.62 19.57
CA ASN A 240 2.76 -12.03 19.49
C ASN A 240 1.24 -12.19 19.31
N GLU A 241 0.44 -11.28 19.87
CA GLU A 241 -1.01 -11.23 19.70
C GLU A 241 -1.39 -10.83 18.28
N GLN A 242 -0.71 -9.84 17.70
CA GLN A 242 -0.91 -9.42 16.32
C GLN A 242 -0.49 -10.53 15.33
N ILE A 243 0.59 -11.25 15.60
CA ILE A 243 1.03 -12.40 14.80
C ILE A 243 -0.04 -13.51 14.85
N ALA A 244 -0.61 -13.76 16.04
CA ALA A 244 -1.65 -14.77 16.22
C ALA A 244 -2.91 -14.43 15.41
N GLN A 245 -3.33 -13.16 15.44
CA GLN A 245 -4.43 -12.66 14.64
C GLN A 245 -4.15 -12.73 13.13
N GLU A 246 -2.93 -12.35 12.70
CA GLU A 246 -2.58 -12.33 11.27
C GLU A 246 -2.51 -13.74 10.68
N LEU A 247 -2.05 -14.73 11.48
CA LEU A 247 -1.95 -16.11 11.04
C LEU A 247 -3.20 -16.96 11.34
N ASP A 248 -4.24 -16.36 11.92
CA ASP A 248 -5.49 -17.01 12.34
C ASP A 248 -5.26 -18.25 13.25
N VAL A 249 -4.46 -18.07 14.29
CA VAL A 249 -4.12 -19.11 15.27
C VAL A 249 -4.13 -18.57 16.70
N ALA A 250 -4.17 -19.48 17.68
CA ALA A 250 -4.07 -19.09 19.09
C ALA A 250 -2.69 -18.51 19.43
N GLY A 251 -2.64 -17.57 20.39
CA GLY A 251 -1.38 -16.99 20.87
C GLY A 251 -0.40 -18.01 21.46
N THR A 252 -0.89 -19.13 22.00
CA THR A 252 -0.07 -20.27 22.44
C THR A 252 0.64 -20.94 21.27
N THR A 253 -0.02 -21.10 20.12
CA THR A 253 0.56 -21.64 18.89
C THR A 253 1.70 -20.76 18.39
N ILE A 254 1.54 -19.43 18.43
CA ILE A 254 2.61 -18.49 18.07
C ILE A 254 3.80 -18.62 19.02
N LYS A 255 3.59 -18.73 20.34
CA LYS A 255 4.70 -18.94 21.28
C LYS A 255 5.48 -20.21 20.95
N THR A 256 4.81 -21.28 20.52
CA THR A 256 5.48 -22.52 20.07
C THR A 256 6.28 -22.30 18.78
N HIS A 257 5.72 -21.63 17.77
CA HIS A 257 6.46 -21.31 16.54
C HIS A 257 7.68 -20.43 16.82
N ILE A 258 7.55 -19.41 17.68
CA ILE A 258 8.66 -18.53 18.07
C ILE A 258 9.75 -19.33 18.79
N ARG A 259 9.38 -20.22 19.73
CA ARG A 259 10.34 -21.07 20.43
C ARG A 259 11.12 -21.97 19.47
N ASN A 260 10.42 -22.63 18.54
CA ASN A 260 11.05 -23.52 17.57
C ASN A 260 11.94 -22.74 16.60
N LEU A 261 11.45 -21.60 16.08
CA LEU A 261 12.23 -20.66 15.28
C LEU A 261 13.53 -20.27 16.00
N TYR A 262 13.43 -19.89 17.28
CA TYR A 262 14.59 -19.45 18.06
C TYR A 262 15.61 -20.58 18.26
N GLN A 263 15.12 -21.78 18.53
CA GLN A 263 15.96 -22.96 18.67
C GLN A 263 16.67 -23.31 17.36
N LYS A 264 15.98 -23.24 16.21
CA LYS A 264 16.55 -23.55 14.90
C LYS A 264 17.59 -22.53 14.45
N LEU A 265 17.36 -21.25 14.74
CA LEU A 265 18.28 -20.16 14.38
C LEU A 265 19.35 -19.91 15.45
N ASN A 266 19.30 -20.63 16.58
CA ASN A 266 20.17 -20.43 17.73
C ASN A 266 20.19 -18.97 18.24
N ILE A 267 18.99 -18.39 18.41
CA ILE A 267 18.80 -17.01 18.88
C ILE A 267 18.08 -16.99 20.24
N ALA A 268 18.41 -16.01 21.07
CA ALA A 268 17.91 -15.93 22.44
C ALA A 268 16.71 -14.99 22.59
N ASN A 269 16.58 -13.98 21.72
CA ASN A 269 15.60 -12.93 21.89
C ASN A 269 15.07 -12.36 20.58
N ARG A 270 14.00 -11.57 20.71
CA ARG A 270 13.32 -10.95 19.57
C ARG A 270 14.20 -9.97 18.80
N LYS A 271 15.14 -9.30 19.46
CA LYS A 271 16.05 -8.37 18.81
C LYS A 271 17.00 -9.13 17.88
N GLU A 272 17.57 -10.24 18.34
CA GLU A 272 18.39 -11.13 17.50
C GLU A 272 17.59 -11.74 16.34
N ALA A 273 16.31 -12.03 16.52
CA ALA A 273 15.43 -12.48 15.43
C ALA A 273 15.30 -11.40 14.34
N ILE A 274 15.14 -10.14 14.74
CA ILE A 274 15.07 -8.98 13.82
C ILE A 274 16.41 -8.80 13.09
N GLU A 275 17.52 -8.83 13.81
CA GLU A 275 18.88 -8.72 13.22
C GLU A 275 19.16 -9.87 12.24
N THR A 276 18.74 -11.10 12.58
CA THR A 276 18.87 -12.26 11.69
C THR A 276 18.08 -12.07 10.41
N ALA A 277 16.81 -11.64 10.51
CA ALA A 277 16.00 -11.35 9.34
C ALA A 277 16.63 -10.23 8.48
N GLU A 278 17.17 -9.17 9.08
CA GLU A 278 17.87 -8.10 8.37
C GLU A 278 19.09 -8.62 7.59
N ASN A 279 19.90 -9.50 8.19
CA ASN A 279 21.05 -10.10 7.51
C ASN A 279 20.64 -10.97 6.32
N LEU A 280 19.55 -11.73 6.44
CA LEU A 280 19.03 -12.56 5.35
C LEU A 280 18.53 -11.72 4.17
N LEU A 281 17.98 -10.54 4.46
CA LEU A 281 17.52 -9.61 3.43
C LEU A 281 18.67 -8.95 2.69
N ARG A 282 19.68 -8.48 3.43
CA ARG A 282 20.90 -7.91 2.84
C ARG A 282 21.59 -8.91 1.91
N LEU A 283 21.61 -10.20 2.25
CA LEU A 283 22.14 -11.25 1.39
C LEU A 283 21.43 -11.35 0.04
N MET A 284 20.15 -10.96 -0.01
CA MET A 284 19.32 -10.98 -1.21
C MET A 284 19.25 -9.61 -1.91
N GLY A 285 20.01 -8.62 -1.45
CA GLY A 285 20.07 -7.29 -2.05
C GLY A 285 18.96 -6.32 -1.63
N TYR A 286 18.30 -6.59 -0.50
CA TYR A 286 17.28 -5.72 0.11
C TYR A 286 17.85 -4.85 1.24
#